data_AF-A0A4R4E1B4-F1
#
_entry.id   AF-A0A4R4E1B4-F1
#
_cell.length_a   1.000
_cell.length_b   1.000
_cell.length_c   1.000
_cell.angle_alpha   90.00
_cell.angle_beta   90.00
_cell.angle_gamma   90.00
#
_symmetry.space_group_name_H-M   'P 1'
#
loop_
_entity.id
_entity.type
_entity.pdbx_description
1 polymer ?
#
loop_
_entity_poly.entity_id
_entity_poly.type
_entity_poly.pdbx_seq_one_letter_code
_entity_poly.pdbx_strand_id
1 'polypeptide(L)'
;MRIIVDAATSGTSLTLHVSGPDAQPLAAAEVRIEGTGVKGITDAHGKCILKDVEPGTKKITIAHRDYTQKTLEDVQLKPGKSNKLKAAL
;
A
#
# COMPACT_ATOMS: atom_id res chain seq x y z
N MET A 1 -8.81 13.92 -23.05
CA MET A 1 -8.85 12.52 -22.57
C MET A 1 -9.18 12.58 -21.08
N ARG A 2 -10.40 12.18 -20.70
CA ARG A 2 -10.87 12.24 -19.30
C ARG A 2 -10.31 11.05 -18.53
N ILE A 3 -9.45 11.29 -17.55
CA ILE A 3 -9.33 10.38 -16.40
C ILE A 3 -9.71 11.22 -15.20
N ILE A 4 -10.96 11.03 -14.84
CA ILE A 4 -11.69 11.74 -13.82
C ILE A 4 -11.38 10.88 -12.58
N VAL A 5 -10.30 11.21 -11.87
CA VAL A 5 -10.02 10.64 -10.53
C VAL A 5 -10.89 11.37 -9.53
N ASP A 6 -12.19 11.20 -9.66
CA ASP A 6 -13.16 11.66 -8.67
C ASP A 6 -13.11 10.69 -7.47
N ALA A 7 -12.01 10.71 -6.73
CA ALA A 7 -12.01 10.24 -5.34
C ALA A 7 -12.28 11.45 -4.43
N ALA A 8 -13.35 12.19 -4.71
CA ALA A 8 -13.86 13.23 -3.82
C ALA A 8 -14.55 12.57 -2.61
N THR A 9 -13.79 11.89 -1.73
CA THR A 9 -14.29 11.34 -0.47
C THR A 9 -13.13 11.18 0.51
N SER A 10 -12.84 12.22 1.30
CA SER A 10 -11.93 12.22 2.46
C SER A 10 -10.73 11.26 2.37
N GLY A 11 -9.90 11.44 1.34
CA GLY A 11 -8.75 10.57 1.08
C GLY A 11 -7.86 10.43 2.32
N THR A 12 -7.40 9.21 2.59
CA THR A 12 -6.41 8.92 3.63
C THR A 12 -5.05 8.68 3.01
N SER A 13 -4.00 8.91 3.79
CA SER A 13 -2.65 8.50 3.45
C SER A 13 -2.35 7.16 4.09
N LEU A 14 -1.79 6.23 3.33
CA LEU A 14 -1.33 4.95 3.82
C LEU A 14 0.18 4.84 3.65
N THR A 15 0.88 4.66 4.76
CA THR A 15 2.32 4.36 4.79
C THR A 15 2.50 2.87 4.97
N LEU A 16 3.06 2.19 3.97
CA LEU A 16 3.53 0.82 4.10
C LEU A 16 5.03 0.77 4.39
N HIS A 17 5.40 -0.17 5.23
CA HIS A 17 6.78 -0.59 5.44
C HIS A 17 6.87 -2.07 5.12
N VAL A 18 7.55 -2.41 4.02
CA VAL A 18 7.82 -3.77 3.59
C VAL A 18 9.23 -4.14 4.05
N SER A 19 9.33 -5.21 4.83
CA SER A 19 10.59 -5.82 5.22
C SER A 19 10.71 -7.22 4.60
N GLY A 20 11.91 -7.61 4.21
CA GLY A 20 12.23 -8.98 3.83
C GLY A 20 12.51 -9.87 5.05
N PRO A 21 13.10 -11.06 4.82
CA PRO A 21 13.67 -11.88 5.86
C PRO A 21 14.70 -11.07 6.67
N ASP A 22 14.88 -11.44 7.94
CA ASP A 22 15.78 -10.75 8.87
C ASP A 22 15.42 -9.28 9.16
N ALA A 23 14.15 -8.90 8.93
CA ALA A 23 13.64 -7.53 9.12
C ALA A 23 14.39 -6.48 8.30
N GLN A 24 15.04 -6.89 7.21
CA GLN A 24 15.73 -5.97 6.30
C GLN A 24 14.70 -5.18 5.47
N PRO A 25 14.90 -3.86 5.26
CA PRO A 25 14.01 -3.09 4.41
C PRO A 25 14.03 -3.63 2.97
N LEU A 26 12.85 -3.90 2.39
CA LEU A 26 12.75 -4.43 1.04
C LEU A 26 12.33 -3.36 0.03
N ALA A 27 13.28 -2.93 -0.78
CA ALA A 27 13.06 -2.02 -1.90
C ALA A 27 12.40 -2.71 -3.09
N ALA A 28 11.84 -1.94 -4.02
CA ALA A 28 11.26 -2.44 -5.27
C ALA A 28 10.09 -3.43 -5.11
N ALA A 29 9.43 -3.45 -3.94
CA ALA A 29 8.22 -4.21 -3.72
C ALA A 29 7.02 -3.41 -4.26
N GLU A 30 6.28 -4.01 -5.18
CA GLU A 30 5.03 -3.49 -5.71
C GLU A 30 3.92 -3.66 -4.67
N VAL A 31 3.37 -2.54 -4.22
CA VAL A 31 2.23 -2.50 -3.31
C VAL A 31 1.02 -2.06 -4.10
N ARG A 32 -0.05 -2.85 -4.04
CA ARG A 32 -1.30 -2.59 -4.74
C ARG A 32 -2.48 -2.71 -3.80
N ILE A 33 -3.39 -1.75 -3.86
CA ILE A 33 -4.65 -1.79 -3.13
C ILE A 33 -5.73 -2.29 -4.08
N GLU A 34 -6.23 -3.48 -3.80
CA GLU A 34 -7.28 -4.11 -4.59
C GLU A 34 -8.60 -3.33 -4.41
N GLY A 35 -9.27 -3.08 -5.53
CA GLY A 35 -10.53 -2.35 -5.57
C GLY A 35 -10.43 -0.82 -5.55
N THR A 36 -9.22 -0.23 -5.53
CA THR A 36 -9.04 1.25 -5.64
C THR A 36 -8.19 1.67 -6.84
N GLY A 37 -7.47 0.74 -7.47
CA GLY A 37 -6.52 1.05 -8.55
C GLY A 37 -5.23 1.74 -8.07
N VAL A 38 -5.12 2.04 -6.77
CA VAL A 38 -3.94 2.65 -6.18
C VAL A 38 -2.81 1.63 -6.11
N LYS A 39 -1.63 2.00 -6.61
CA LYS A 39 -0.41 1.21 -6.56
C LYS A 39 0.80 2.09 -6.29
N GLY A 40 1.84 1.50 -5.71
CA GLY A 40 3.11 2.13 -5.44
C GLY A 40 4.24 1.10 -5.36
N ILE A 41 5.47 1.60 -5.27
CA ILE A 41 6.66 0.77 -5.17
C ILE A 41 7.43 1.21 -3.93
N THR A 42 7.97 0.27 -3.16
CA THR A 42 8.79 0.61 -2.00
C THR A 42 10.17 1.13 -2.39
N ASP A 43 10.63 2.14 -1.67
CA ASP A 43 11.97 2.71 -1.83
C ASP A 43 13.07 1.83 -1.19
N ALA A 44 14.33 2.23 -1.32
CA ALA A 44 15.52 1.59 -0.71
C ALA A 44 15.37 1.25 0.79
N HIS A 45 14.53 2.00 1.50
CA HIS A 45 14.22 1.81 2.91
C HIS A 45 12.99 0.92 3.18
N GLY A 46 12.47 0.23 2.18
CA GLY A 46 11.27 -0.60 2.30
C GLY A 46 9.99 0.20 2.56
N LYS A 47 10.03 1.52 2.40
CA LYS A 47 8.90 2.41 2.69
C LYS A 47 8.17 2.75 1.40
N CYS A 48 6.84 2.77 1.45
CA CYS A 48 5.98 3.28 0.38
C CYS A 48 4.90 4.17 1.00
N ILE A 49 4.58 5.30 0.35
CA ILE A 49 3.53 6.21 0.80
C ILE A 49 2.50 6.34 -0.32
N LEU A 50 1.29 5.86 -0.05
CA LEU A 50 0.14 5.98 -0.93
C LEU A 50 -0.75 7.11 -0.41
N LYS A 51 -1.01 8.10 -1.24
CA LYS A 51 -1.93 9.22 -0.94
C LYS A 51 -3.24 9.01 -1.70
N ASP A 52 -4.28 9.75 -1.33
CA ASP A 52 -5.60 9.66 -1.96
C ASP A 52 -6.20 8.25 -1.96
N VAL A 53 -5.95 7.51 -0.88
CA VAL A 53 -6.52 6.18 -0.71
C VAL A 53 -7.92 6.31 -0.11
N GLU A 54 -8.87 5.57 -0.66
CA GLU A 54 -10.20 5.50 -0.09
C GLU A 54 -10.17 4.84 1.31
N PRO A 55 -10.78 5.47 2.32
CA PRO A 55 -10.94 4.85 3.63
C PRO A 55 -11.88 3.64 3.57
N GLY A 56 -11.74 2.73 4.53
CA GLY A 56 -12.53 1.49 4.62
C GLY A 56 -11.67 0.24 4.69
N THR A 57 -12.32 -0.91 4.71
CA THR A 57 -11.63 -2.21 4.68
C THR A 57 -11.21 -2.52 3.26
N LYS A 58 -9.89 -2.64 3.03
CA LYS A 58 -9.31 -2.90 1.72
C LYS A 58 -8.41 -4.13 1.77
N LYS A 59 -8.14 -4.69 0.60
CA LYS A 59 -7.19 -5.77 0.42
C LYS A 59 -5.92 -5.21 -0.21
N ILE A 60 -4.77 -5.51 0.37
CA ILE A 60 -3.47 -5.00 -0.09
C ILE A 60 -2.61 -6.16 -0.50
N THR A 61 -2.19 -6.14 -1.75
CA THR A 61 -1.27 -7.14 -2.31
C THR A 61 0.10 -6.51 -2.43
N ILE A 62 1.09 -7.15 -1.80
CA ILE A 62 2.51 -6.83 -1.94
C ILE A 62 3.13 -7.92 -2.80
N ALA A 63 3.73 -7.54 -3.91
CA ALA A 63 4.45 -8.44 -4.79
C ALA A 63 5.89 -7.94 -4.97
N HIS A 64 6.84 -8.84 -5.10
CA HIS A 64 8.21 -8.50 -5.45
C HIS A 64 8.72 -9.56 -6.42
N ARG A 65 9.63 -9.18 -7.33
CA ARG A 65 10.15 -10.10 -8.33
C ARG A 65 10.87 -11.31 -7.71
N ASP A 66 11.67 -11.04 -6.68
CA ASP A 66 12.48 -12.04 -5.98
C ASP A 66 11.81 -12.67 -4.74
N TYR A 67 10.58 -12.26 -4.37
CA TYR A 67 9.89 -12.80 -3.19
C TYR A 67 8.46 -13.26 -3.50
N THR A 68 7.94 -14.14 -2.63
CA THR A 68 6.56 -14.59 -2.71
C THR A 68 5.61 -13.43 -2.46
N GLN A 69 4.62 -13.23 -3.34
CA GLN A 69 3.59 -12.24 -3.12
C GLN A 69 2.81 -12.50 -1.83
N LYS A 70 2.44 -11.45 -1.12
CA LYS A 70 1.66 -11.50 0.11
C LYS A 70 0.44 -10.63 -0.01
N THR A 71 -0.72 -11.20 0.33
CA THR A 71 -1.99 -10.48 0.34
C THR A 71 -2.42 -10.28 1.78
N LEU A 72 -2.65 -9.03 2.16
CA LEU A 72 -3.25 -8.63 3.43
C LEU A 72 -4.74 -8.39 3.19
N GLU A 73 -5.55 -9.24 3.77
CA GLU A 73 -7.00 -9.09 3.79
C GLU A 73 -7.41 -8.31 5.05
N ASP A 74 -8.58 -7.68 5.00
CA ASP A 74 -9.15 -6.95 6.15
C ASP A 74 -8.34 -5.72 6.64
N VAL A 75 -7.66 -5.02 5.72
CA VAL A 75 -6.89 -3.84 6.09
C VAL A 75 -7.82 -2.65 6.27
N GLN A 76 -8.02 -2.23 7.52
CA GLN A 76 -8.87 -1.09 7.84
C GLN A 76 -8.14 0.25 7.71
N LEU A 77 -8.53 1.06 6.73
CA LEU A 77 -8.01 2.40 6.51
C LEU A 77 -8.93 3.46 7.10
N LYS A 78 -8.43 4.21 8.08
CA LYS A 78 -9.20 5.28 8.73
C LYS A 78 -9.17 6.59 7.90
N PRO A 79 -10.33 7.23 7.64
CA PRO A 79 -10.38 8.51 6.93
C PRO A 79 -9.68 9.63 7.71
N GLY A 80 -9.13 10.61 6.99
CA GLY A 80 -8.56 11.83 7.59
C GLY A 80 -7.31 11.63 8.47
N LYS A 81 -6.75 10.40 8.54
CA LYS A 81 -5.50 10.09 9.23
C LYS A 81 -4.50 9.41 8.30
N SER A 82 -3.23 9.41 8.71
CA SER A 82 -2.21 8.57 8.08
C SER A 82 -2.21 7.18 8.72
N ASN A 83 -2.63 6.16 7.96
CA ASN A 83 -2.55 4.76 8.40
C ASN A 83 -1.12 4.25 8.19
N LYS A 84 -0.61 3.46 9.12
CA LYS A 84 0.72 2.83 9.02
C LYS A 84 0.56 1.33 9.06
N LEU A 85 1.09 0.64 8.07
CA LEU A 85 1.09 -0.81 7.98
C LEU A 85 2.51 -1.33 7.80
N LYS A 86 2.74 -2.53 8.33
CA LYS A 86 3.97 -3.27 8.14
C LYS A 86 3.63 -4.59 7.46
N ALA A 87 4.36 -4.92 6.41
CA ALA A 87 4.26 -6.19 5.73
C ALA A 87 5.65 -6.81 5.70
N ALA A 88 5.73 -8.12 5.89
CA ALA A 88 6.97 -8.86 5.69
C ALA A 88 6.77 -9.91 4.61
N LEU A 89 7.66 -9.97 3.62
CA LEU A 89 7.69 -11.01 2.59
C LEU A 89 8.59 -12.17 2.99
#